data_AF-A0A238UU13-F1
#
_entry.id   AF-A0A238UU13-F1
#
_cell.length_a   1.000
_cell.length_b   1.000
_cell.length_c   1.000
_cell.angle_alpha   90.00
_cell.angle_beta   90.00
_cell.angle_gamma   90.00
#
_symmetry.space_group_name_H-M   'P 1'
#
loop_
_entity.id
_entity.type
_entity.pdbx_description
1 polymer ?
#
loop_
_entity_poly.entity_id
_entity_poly.type
_entity_poly.pdbx_seq_one_letter_code
_entity_poly.pdbx_strand_id
1 'polypeptide(L)'
;MDPYGGFEPQVGEVRALRTFRIGPDGALYPLFSNEHWVDGTNTARCLRKDSEPHRSPDPDCTCGFYAFGAEESVGEHPRSRHVLAVVACWGRIIAGTRGLRAEHCRIEALWLSAAVPADLAALVTRNHPSVVVHRDRSRMLADHPPTGLDCYERPARWRGRPAGRLWWLAALTAAALSVLPSEWLGGTRSAAVLWVVLGVAFGLGALPLARRGTDDDSPGRRLLCLGTSMWLFASFLGPFGLVFVRLPLLQAASIAGLQHLCLLLEGRRIPAKIG
;
A
#
# COMPACT_ATOMS: atom_id res chain seq x y z
N MET A 1 -14.27 -45.33 -12.28
CA MET A 1 -14.24 -44.80 -10.91
C MET A 1 -12.84 -45.05 -10.40
N ASP A 2 -12.08 -43.99 -10.20
CA ASP A 2 -10.71 -44.07 -9.71
C ASP A 2 -10.74 -44.22 -8.17
N PRO A 3 -10.25 -45.34 -7.60
CA PRO A 3 -10.28 -45.59 -6.17
C PRO A 3 -9.25 -44.78 -5.37
N TYR A 4 -8.48 -43.89 -6.03
CA TYR A 4 -7.42 -43.09 -5.40
C TYR A 4 -7.69 -41.57 -5.39
N GLY A 5 -8.93 -41.13 -5.55
CA GLY A 5 -9.34 -39.70 -5.45
C GLY A 5 -9.26 -39.09 -4.04
N GLY A 6 -8.34 -39.57 -3.19
CA GLY A 6 -8.10 -39.11 -1.83
C GLY A 6 -6.81 -38.31 -1.75
N PHE A 7 -6.95 -36.98 -1.66
CA PHE A 7 -5.96 -36.02 -1.15
C PHE A 7 -4.50 -36.44 -1.37
N GLU A 8 -4.02 -36.37 -2.62
CA GLU A 8 -2.59 -36.40 -2.86
C GLU A 8 -1.99 -35.16 -2.17
N PRO A 9 -1.11 -35.32 -1.16
CA PRO A 9 -0.51 -34.18 -0.50
C PRO A 9 0.37 -33.48 -1.54
N GLN A 10 -0.02 -32.30 -2.00
CA GLN A 10 0.82 -31.48 -2.86
C GLN A 10 2.02 -31.00 -2.04
N VAL A 11 3.11 -31.76 -2.09
CA VAL A 11 4.45 -31.29 -1.73
C VAL A 11 4.77 -30.15 -2.70
N GLY A 12 4.48 -28.89 -2.33
CA GLY A 12 4.74 -27.74 -3.21
C GLY A 12 3.78 -26.55 -3.15
N GLU A 13 2.73 -26.57 -2.33
CA GLU A 13 1.89 -25.37 -2.11
C GLU A 13 2.53 -24.43 -1.07
N VAL A 14 2.64 -23.14 -1.42
CA VAL A 14 3.04 -22.06 -0.51
C VAL A 14 1.79 -21.30 -0.11
N ARG A 15 1.49 -21.26 1.20
CA ARG A 15 0.40 -20.42 1.70
C ARG A 15 0.86 -18.98 1.81
N ALA A 16 0.11 -18.07 1.22
CA ALA A 16 0.38 -16.64 1.25
C ALA A 16 -0.91 -15.85 1.48
N LEU A 17 -0.79 -14.55 1.70
CA LEU A 17 -1.91 -13.67 1.98
C LEU A 17 -2.29 -12.84 0.75
N ARG A 18 -3.58 -12.61 0.54
CA ARG A 18 -4.06 -11.74 -0.55
C ARG A 18 -5.30 -10.99 -0.12
N THR A 19 -5.51 -9.81 -0.69
CA THR A 19 -6.74 -9.05 -0.50
C THR A 19 -7.52 -8.91 -1.80
N PHE A 20 -8.82 -8.67 -1.66
CA PHE A 20 -9.76 -8.53 -2.76
C PHE A 20 -10.63 -7.28 -2.59
N ARG A 21 -11.22 -6.84 -3.70
CA ARG A 21 -12.41 -6.01 -3.73
C ARG A 21 -13.62 -6.95 -3.80
N ILE A 22 -14.67 -6.67 -3.05
CA ILE A 22 -15.95 -7.42 -3.17
C ILE A 22 -16.86 -6.66 -4.12
N GLY A 23 -17.27 -7.29 -5.23
CA GLY A 23 -18.28 -6.75 -6.13
C GLY A 23 -19.70 -6.82 -5.53
N PRO A 24 -20.69 -6.11 -6.10
CA PRO A 24 -22.08 -6.15 -5.60
C PRO A 24 -22.73 -7.53 -5.74
N ASP A 25 -22.19 -8.38 -6.62
CA ASP A 25 -22.54 -9.77 -6.87
C ASP A 25 -21.89 -10.75 -5.87
N GLY A 26 -21.05 -10.26 -4.96
CA GLY A 26 -20.25 -11.10 -4.06
C GLY A 26 -19.06 -11.78 -4.75
N ALA A 27 -18.71 -11.40 -5.98
CA ALA A 27 -17.49 -11.90 -6.62
C ALA A 27 -16.25 -11.20 -6.05
N LEU A 28 -15.12 -11.93 -6.02
CA LEU A 28 -13.86 -11.45 -5.47
C LEU A 28 -12.93 -10.97 -6.60
N TYR A 29 -12.67 -9.67 -6.63
CA TYR A 29 -11.84 -9.05 -7.65
C TYR A 29 -10.45 -8.70 -7.10
N PRO A 30 -9.36 -8.96 -7.84
CA PRO A 30 -8.06 -8.40 -7.55
C PRO A 30 -8.09 -6.87 -7.37
N LEU A 31 -7.08 -6.33 -6.67
CA LEU A 31 -6.96 -4.87 -6.48
C LEU A 31 -6.76 -4.09 -7.79
N PHE A 32 -6.14 -4.73 -8.80
CA PHE A 32 -5.68 -4.10 -10.04
C PHE A 32 -6.17 -4.82 -11.31
N SER A 33 -7.18 -5.69 -11.19
CA SER A 33 -7.81 -6.36 -12.34
C SER A 33 -9.31 -6.49 -12.12
N ASN A 34 -10.07 -6.49 -13.23
CA ASN A 34 -11.51 -6.73 -13.26
C ASN A 34 -11.87 -8.18 -13.62
N GLU A 35 -10.89 -9.06 -13.79
CA GLU A 35 -11.12 -10.51 -13.87
C GLU A 35 -11.31 -11.05 -12.44
N HIS A 36 -12.54 -11.47 -12.12
CA HIS A 36 -12.85 -12.02 -10.80
C HIS A 36 -12.21 -13.39 -10.61
N TRP A 37 -11.92 -13.72 -9.35
CA TRP A 37 -11.52 -15.05 -8.96
C TRP A 37 -12.74 -15.95 -8.84
N VAL A 38 -12.58 -17.21 -9.24
CA VAL A 38 -13.60 -18.26 -9.10
C VAL A 38 -13.28 -19.16 -7.91
N ASP A 39 -14.27 -19.95 -7.48
CA ASP A 39 -14.05 -21.03 -6.53
C ASP A 39 -13.06 -22.08 -7.08
N GLY A 40 -12.22 -22.63 -6.20
CA GLY A 40 -11.18 -23.58 -6.59
C GLY A 40 -9.95 -22.93 -7.24
N THR A 41 -9.39 -23.61 -8.24
CA THR A 41 -8.10 -23.23 -8.86
C THR A 41 -8.27 -22.09 -9.86
N ASN A 42 -7.49 -21.04 -9.66
CA ASN A 42 -7.31 -19.94 -10.59
C ASN A 42 -5.92 -20.04 -11.22
N THR A 43 -5.80 -19.77 -12.52
CA THR A 43 -4.53 -19.83 -13.27
C THR A 43 -4.19 -18.46 -13.85
N ALA A 44 -2.98 -17.99 -13.57
CA ALA A 44 -2.50 -16.70 -14.01
C ALA A 44 -2.22 -16.71 -15.51
N ARG A 45 -2.55 -15.60 -16.16
CA ARG A 45 -2.29 -15.36 -17.59
C ARG A 45 -1.71 -13.97 -17.74
N CYS A 46 -0.85 -13.77 -18.74
CA CYS A 46 -0.43 -12.43 -19.09
C CYS A 46 -1.60 -11.68 -19.73
N LEU A 47 -1.96 -10.52 -19.19
CA LEU A 47 -3.02 -9.65 -19.73
C LEU A 47 -2.46 -8.51 -20.59
N ARG A 48 -1.13 -8.42 -20.78
CA ARG A 48 -0.51 -7.43 -21.67
C ARG A 48 -0.79 -7.82 -23.12
N LYS A 49 -1.40 -6.91 -23.89
CA LYS A 49 -1.74 -7.15 -25.30
C LYS A 49 -0.51 -7.24 -26.21
N ASP A 50 0.52 -6.45 -25.91
CA ASP A 50 1.71 -6.30 -26.76
C ASP A 50 2.89 -7.20 -26.35
N SER A 51 2.68 -8.17 -25.46
CA SER A 51 3.74 -9.12 -25.08
C SER A 51 3.68 -10.39 -25.90
N GLU A 52 4.83 -10.92 -26.32
CA GLU A 52 4.90 -12.27 -26.88
C GLU A 52 4.31 -13.30 -25.90
N PRO A 53 3.68 -14.39 -26.40
CA PRO A 53 3.13 -15.43 -25.56
C PRO A 53 4.20 -16.04 -24.64
N HIS A 54 3.98 -15.95 -23.34
CA HIS A 54 4.84 -16.52 -22.32
C HIS A 54 4.01 -17.14 -21.18
N ARG A 55 4.64 -18.02 -20.41
CA ARG A 55 4.01 -18.63 -19.23
C ARG A 55 4.06 -17.66 -18.07
N SER A 56 2.98 -17.57 -17.31
CA SER A 56 2.89 -16.72 -16.13
C SER A 56 3.22 -17.52 -14.85
N PRO A 57 3.91 -16.95 -13.86
CA PRO A 57 4.64 -15.69 -13.93
C PRO A 57 5.91 -15.82 -14.77
N ASP A 58 6.28 -14.73 -15.43
CA ASP A 58 7.56 -14.58 -16.11
C ASP A 58 8.44 -13.57 -15.34
N PRO A 59 9.74 -13.84 -15.14
CA PRO A 59 10.66 -12.93 -14.46
C PRO A 59 10.72 -11.53 -15.09
N ASP A 60 10.62 -11.45 -16.42
CA ASP A 60 10.76 -10.21 -17.19
C ASP A 60 9.40 -9.54 -17.49
N CYS A 61 8.31 -10.10 -16.95
CA CYS A 61 6.97 -9.53 -17.00
C CYS A 61 6.45 -9.27 -15.59
N THR A 62 5.33 -8.54 -15.47
CA THR A 62 4.61 -8.32 -14.20
C THR A 62 3.38 -9.23 -14.08
N CYS A 63 3.28 -10.27 -14.90
CA CYS A 63 2.21 -11.26 -14.82
C CYS A 63 2.38 -12.17 -13.60
N GLY A 64 1.29 -12.86 -13.24
CA GLY A 64 1.23 -13.76 -12.09
C GLY A 64 0.26 -13.29 -11.01
N PHE A 65 -0.12 -14.22 -10.13
CA PHE A 65 -0.84 -13.87 -8.92
C PHE A 65 0.11 -13.42 -7.83
N TYR A 66 0.03 -12.14 -7.47
CA TYR A 66 0.76 -11.59 -6.34
C TYR A 66 0.14 -12.03 -5.00
N ALA A 67 0.94 -12.52 -4.07
CA ALA A 67 0.51 -12.79 -2.71
C ALA A 67 1.59 -12.34 -1.72
N PHE A 68 1.17 -11.84 -0.56
CA PHE A 68 2.03 -11.34 0.50
C PHE A 68 2.52 -12.47 1.39
N GLY A 69 3.78 -12.42 1.79
CA GLY A 69 4.39 -13.45 2.65
C GLY A 69 4.04 -13.30 4.13
N ALA A 70 3.60 -12.11 4.55
CA ALA A 70 3.34 -11.78 5.95
C ALA A 70 2.20 -10.76 6.08
N GLU A 71 1.54 -10.72 7.24
CA GLU A 71 0.41 -9.81 7.48
C GLU A 71 0.84 -8.34 7.45
N GLU A 72 2.05 -8.03 7.91
CA GLU A 72 2.59 -6.68 7.91
C GLU A 72 2.64 -6.08 6.50
N SER A 73 2.95 -6.91 5.49
CA SER A 73 2.99 -6.51 4.07
C SER A 73 1.59 -6.22 3.50
N VAL A 74 0.53 -6.75 4.13
CA VAL A 74 -0.87 -6.51 3.73
C VAL A 74 -1.36 -5.13 4.20
N GLY A 75 -0.90 -4.68 5.37
CA GLY A 75 -1.33 -3.45 6.02
C GLY A 75 -0.99 -2.17 5.26
N GLU A 76 -0.06 -2.23 4.31
CA GLU A 76 0.34 -1.10 3.45
C GLU A 76 -0.74 -0.69 2.44
N HIS A 77 -1.72 -1.56 2.16
CA HIS A 77 -2.74 -1.29 1.14
C HIS A 77 -4.08 -0.87 1.78
N PRO A 78 -4.55 0.38 1.63
CA PRO A 78 -5.81 0.83 2.25
C PRO A 78 -7.05 0.02 1.84
N ARG A 79 -7.00 -0.63 0.67
CA ARG A 79 -8.03 -1.52 0.13
C ARG A 79 -8.06 -2.91 0.81
N SER A 80 -7.12 -3.21 1.70
CA SER A 80 -7.00 -4.51 2.41
C SER A 80 -7.75 -4.61 3.75
N ARG A 81 -8.55 -3.59 4.08
CA ARG A 81 -9.16 -3.47 5.41
C ARG A 81 -10.37 -4.36 5.63
N HIS A 82 -11.05 -4.78 4.57
CA HIS A 82 -12.35 -5.45 4.69
C HIS A 82 -12.34 -6.92 4.32
N VAL A 83 -11.32 -7.36 3.58
CA VAL A 83 -11.14 -8.73 3.14
C VAL A 83 -9.67 -9.09 3.24
N LEU A 84 -9.38 -10.27 3.78
CA LEU A 84 -8.08 -10.88 3.74
C LEU A 84 -8.27 -12.37 3.46
N ALA A 85 -7.52 -12.92 2.53
CA ALA A 85 -7.55 -14.32 2.19
C ALA A 85 -6.21 -14.97 2.49
N VAL A 86 -6.27 -16.22 2.93
CA VAL A 86 -5.16 -17.15 2.80
C VAL A 86 -5.35 -17.88 1.48
N VAL A 87 -4.32 -17.82 0.64
CA VAL A 87 -4.30 -18.48 -0.66
C VAL A 87 -3.21 -19.53 -0.68
N ALA A 88 -3.53 -20.71 -1.20
CA ALA A 88 -2.54 -21.69 -1.60
C ALA A 88 -2.00 -21.31 -2.98
N CYS A 89 -0.68 -21.29 -3.13
CA CYS A 89 0.02 -20.91 -4.36
C CYS A 89 0.92 -22.06 -4.83
N TRP A 90 0.88 -22.41 -6.12
CA TRP A 90 1.71 -23.48 -6.69
C TRP A 90 1.99 -23.30 -8.19
N GLY A 91 2.70 -24.27 -8.78
CA GLY A 91 3.20 -24.22 -10.15
C GLY A 91 4.50 -23.43 -10.23
N ARG A 92 4.66 -22.57 -11.24
CA ARG A 92 5.78 -21.62 -11.28
C ARG A 92 5.60 -20.55 -10.21
N ILE A 93 6.56 -20.46 -9.30
CA ILE A 93 6.61 -19.44 -8.25
C ILE A 93 7.87 -18.59 -8.42
N ILE A 94 7.70 -17.27 -8.36
CA ILE A 94 8.79 -16.31 -8.20
C ILE A 94 8.65 -15.71 -6.81
N ALA A 95 9.53 -16.14 -5.90
CA ALA A 95 9.59 -15.58 -4.56
C ALA A 95 10.28 -14.22 -4.58
N GLY A 96 9.75 -13.27 -3.81
CA GLY A 96 10.35 -11.96 -3.55
C GLY A 96 10.48 -11.73 -2.06
N THR A 97 10.94 -10.55 -1.66
CA THR A 97 11.22 -10.23 -0.26
C THR A 97 9.97 -9.96 0.57
N ARG A 98 8.87 -9.51 -0.05
CA ARG A 98 7.60 -9.20 0.63
C ARG A 98 6.49 -10.21 0.39
N GLY A 99 6.74 -11.23 -0.42
CA GLY A 99 5.74 -12.17 -0.90
C GLY A 99 6.18 -12.88 -2.17
N LEU A 100 5.24 -13.33 -2.99
CA LEU A 100 5.51 -14.13 -4.18
C LEU A 100 4.59 -13.79 -5.34
N ARG A 101 4.98 -14.27 -6.53
CA ARG A 101 4.11 -14.40 -7.70
C ARG A 101 3.95 -15.87 -8.04
N ALA A 102 2.72 -16.31 -8.28
CA ALA A 102 2.43 -17.71 -8.61
C ALA A 102 1.64 -17.87 -9.91
N GLU A 103 1.81 -19.04 -10.52
CA GLU A 103 1.07 -19.51 -11.69
C GLU A 103 -0.35 -19.91 -11.31
N HIS A 104 -0.49 -20.69 -10.24
CA HIS A 104 -1.79 -21.14 -9.75
C HIS A 104 -2.03 -20.64 -8.33
N CYS A 105 -3.27 -20.25 -8.08
CA CYS A 105 -3.74 -19.92 -6.74
C CYS A 105 -5.14 -20.47 -6.48
N ARG A 106 -5.41 -20.81 -5.22
CA ARG A 106 -6.75 -21.12 -4.71
C ARG A 106 -6.94 -20.42 -3.38
N ILE A 107 -8.13 -19.90 -3.14
CA ILE A 107 -8.49 -19.35 -1.82
C ILE A 107 -8.78 -20.53 -0.90
N GLU A 108 -8.09 -20.62 0.23
CA GLU A 108 -8.36 -21.65 1.25
C GLU A 108 -9.26 -21.10 2.35
N ALA A 109 -8.99 -19.86 2.78
CA ALA A 109 -9.74 -19.20 3.83
C ALA A 109 -9.89 -17.71 3.55
N LEU A 110 -11.00 -17.14 4.01
CA LEU A 110 -11.34 -15.74 3.79
C LEU A 110 -11.85 -15.11 5.09
N TRP A 111 -11.19 -14.03 5.51
CA TRP A 111 -11.68 -13.17 6.56
C TRP A 111 -12.46 -12.01 5.95
N LEU A 112 -13.68 -11.81 6.45
CA LEU A 112 -14.53 -10.66 6.13
C LEU A 112 -14.71 -9.80 7.39
N SER A 113 -14.31 -8.53 7.30
CA SER A 113 -14.51 -7.58 8.40
C SER A 113 -15.99 -7.41 8.74
N ALA A 114 -16.29 -6.97 9.96
CA ALA A 114 -17.66 -6.66 10.40
C ALA A 114 -18.34 -5.55 9.58
N ALA A 115 -17.56 -4.75 8.82
CA ALA A 115 -18.10 -3.72 7.94
C ALA A 115 -18.70 -4.28 6.63
N VAL A 116 -18.44 -5.55 6.30
CA VAL A 116 -19.04 -6.21 5.13
C VAL A 116 -20.49 -6.60 5.48
N PRO A 117 -21.50 -6.08 4.75
CA PRO A 117 -22.91 -6.43 4.98
C PRO A 117 -23.18 -7.94 4.97
N ALA A 118 -24.14 -8.39 5.77
CA ALA A 118 -24.41 -9.82 5.98
C ALA A 118 -24.91 -10.53 4.71
N ASP A 119 -25.76 -9.85 3.94
CA ASP A 119 -26.24 -10.28 2.62
C ASP A 119 -25.08 -10.42 1.63
N LEU A 120 -24.18 -9.44 1.59
CA LEU A 120 -23.01 -9.49 0.72
C LEU A 120 -22.04 -10.62 1.12
N ALA A 121 -21.82 -10.81 2.43
CA ALA A 121 -21.03 -11.92 2.92
C ALA A 121 -21.66 -13.28 2.55
N ALA A 122 -22.99 -13.39 2.59
CA ALA A 122 -23.69 -14.60 2.16
C ALA A 122 -23.56 -14.85 0.65
N LEU A 123 -23.51 -13.79 -0.18
CA LEU A 123 -23.19 -13.92 -1.61
C LEU A 123 -21.76 -14.42 -1.83
N VAL A 124 -20.78 -13.88 -1.10
CA VAL A 124 -19.39 -14.36 -1.16
C VAL A 124 -19.30 -15.85 -0.81
N THR A 125 -19.92 -16.28 0.28
CA THR A 125 -19.95 -17.71 0.68
C THR A 125 -20.61 -18.60 -0.38
N ARG A 126 -21.69 -18.12 -1.00
CA ARG A 126 -22.38 -18.86 -2.06
C ARG A 126 -21.54 -19.03 -3.33
N ASN A 127 -20.78 -17.99 -3.69
CA ASN A 127 -19.92 -17.99 -4.88
C ASN A 127 -18.63 -18.78 -4.66
N HIS A 128 -18.22 -18.97 -3.40
CA HIS A 128 -16.99 -19.65 -3.02
C HIS A 128 -17.27 -20.75 -1.97
N PRO A 129 -18.03 -21.80 -2.32
CA PRO A 129 -18.45 -22.83 -1.37
C PRO A 129 -17.28 -23.67 -0.82
N SER A 130 -16.13 -23.72 -1.51
CA SER A 130 -14.94 -24.42 -1.02
C SER A 130 -14.13 -23.62 0.02
N VAL A 131 -14.46 -22.34 0.23
CA VAL A 131 -13.68 -21.42 1.05
C VAL A 131 -14.27 -21.31 2.46
N VAL A 132 -13.42 -21.48 3.48
CA VAL A 132 -13.81 -21.24 4.88
C VAL A 132 -13.85 -19.74 5.14
N VAL A 133 -15.04 -19.21 5.49
CA VAL A 133 -15.22 -17.79 5.78
C VAL A 133 -15.19 -17.52 7.29
N HIS A 134 -14.26 -16.67 7.71
CA HIS A 134 -14.05 -16.27 9.11
C HIS A 134 -14.51 -14.82 9.34
N ARG A 135 -15.04 -14.54 10.53
CA ARG A 135 -15.27 -13.17 11.03
C ARG A 135 -14.13 -12.65 11.90
N ASP A 136 -13.37 -13.57 12.50
CA ASP A 136 -12.16 -13.29 13.27
C ASP A 136 -10.93 -13.54 12.41
N ARG A 137 -10.13 -12.49 12.18
CA ARG A 137 -8.92 -12.56 11.36
C ARG A 137 -7.85 -13.40 12.03
N SER A 138 -7.65 -13.21 13.33
CA SER A 138 -6.61 -13.92 14.09
C SER A 138 -6.88 -15.42 14.08
N ARG A 139 -8.16 -15.80 14.21
CA ARG A 139 -8.58 -17.20 14.09
C ARG A 139 -8.31 -17.78 12.70
N MET A 140 -8.64 -17.04 11.63
CA MET A 140 -8.32 -17.49 10.26
C MET A 140 -6.82 -17.76 10.10
N LEU A 141 -5.95 -16.86 10.56
CA LEU A 141 -4.50 -17.01 10.42
C LEU A 141 -3.93 -18.11 11.32
N ALA A 142 -4.57 -18.39 12.47
CA ALA A 142 -4.21 -19.51 13.32
C ALA A 142 -4.59 -20.86 12.68
N ASP A 143 -5.77 -20.94 12.07
CA ASP A 143 -6.27 -22.14 11.40
C ASP A 143 -5.55 -22.37 10.05
N HIS A 144 -5.12 -21.29 9.38
CA HIS A 144 -4.47 -21.29 8.07
C HIS A 144 -3.20 -20.41 8.06
N PRO A 145 -2.11 -20.83 8.72
CA PRO A 145 -0.90 -20.02 8.83
C PRO A 145 -0.19 -19.88 7.46
N PRO A 146 0.24 -18.66 7.08
CA PRO A 146 1.08 -18.44 5.91
C PRO A 146 2.42 -19.19 6.02
N THR A 147 2.91 -19.68 4.89
CA THR A 147 4.22 -20.34 4.80
C THR A 147 5.33 -19.29 4.87
N GLY A 148 6.21 -19.40 5.86
CA GLY A 148 7.42 -18.58 5.92
C GLY A 148 8.47 -19.06 4.91
N LEU A 149 8.93 -18.17 4.04
CA LEU A 149 10.06 -18.41 3.15
C LEU A 149 11.30 -17.66 3.67
N ASP A 150 12.49 -18.24 3.53
CA ASP A 150 13.74 -17.64 4.02
C ASP A 150 14.07 -16.30 3.35
N CYS A 151 13.60 -16.11 2.11
CA CYS A 151 13.78 -14.85 1.38
C CYS A 151 12.87 -13.73 1.87
N TYR A 152 11.90 -14.01 2.74
CA TYR A 152 11.00 -12.98 3.25
C TYR A 152 11.72 -12.09 4.24
N GLU A 153 11.85 -10.83 3.86
CA GLU A 153 12.26 -9.78 4.77
C GLU A 153 11.11 -9.55 5.73
N ARG A 154 11.33 -9.87 7.00
CA ARG A 154 10.46 -9.34 8.05
C ARG A 154 10.63 -7.83 7.99
N PRO A 155 9.58 -7.03 7.68
CA PRO A 155 9.70 -5.60 7.77
C PRO A 155 10.20 -5.33 9.18
N ALA A 156 11.38 -4.71 9.27
CA ALA A 156 11.98 -4.38 10.55
C ALA A 156 10.87 -3.71 11.33
N ARG A 157 10.37 -4.36 12.41
CA ARG A 157 9.22 -3.90 13.20
C ARG A 157 9.28 -2.40 13.17
N TRP A 158 8.27 -1.74 12.62
CA TRP A 158 8.22 -0.28 12.51
C TRP A 158 8.20 0.28 13.93
N ARG A 159 9.34 0.22 14.63
CA ARG A 159 9.74 1.12 15.68
C ARG A 159 9.78 2.40 14.90
N GLY A 160 8.63 3.07 14.86
CA GLY A 160 8.51 4.38 14.27
C GLY A 160 9.62 5.18 14.89
N ARG A 161 10.74 5.32 14.17
CA ARG A 161 11.86 6.10 14.67
C ARG A 161 11.26 7.48 14.77
N PRO A 162 11.20 8.07 15.98
CA PRO A 162 10.51 9.34 16.20
C PRO A 162 11.02 10.41 15.25
N ALA A 163 12.25 10.26 14.72
CA ALA A 163 12.82 11.04 13.63
C ALA A 163 11.85 11.35 12.48
N GLY A 164 11.07 10.39 11.96
CA GLY A 164 10.14 10.66 10.85
C GLY A 164 8.99 11.60 11.25
N ARG A 165 8.33 11.32 12.37
CA ARG A 165 7.23 12.16 12.90
C ARG A 165 7.74 13.51 13.39
N LEU A 166 8.91 13.55 14.03
CA LEU A 166 9.56 14.76 14.51
C LEU A 166 9.94 15.67 13.34
N TRP A 167 10.37 15.09 12.21
CA TRP A 167 10.70 15.83 10.99
C TRP A 167 9.44 16.33 10.28
N TRP A 168 8.37 15.54 10.24
CA TRP A 168 7.04 16.00 9.78
C TRP A 168 6.52 17.15 10.63
N LEU A 169 6.62 17.05 11.95
CA LEU A 169 6.23 18.12 12.88
C LEU A 169 7.08 19.36 12.67
N ALA A 170 8.40 19.22 12.54
CA ALA A 170 9.30 20.35 12.27
C ALA A 170 9.00 21.04 10.94
N ALA A 171 8.73 20.28 9.87
CA ALA A 171 8.35 20.82 8.57
C ALA A 171 6.99 21.55 8.63
N LEU A 172 5.99 20.97 9.31
CA LEU A 172 4.69 21.62 9.52
C LEU A 172 4.80 22.89 10.37
N THR A 173 5.65 22.87 11.40
CA THR A 173 5.84 24.02 12.29
C THR A 173 6.57 25.14 11.55
N ALA A 174 7.61 24.82 10.76
CA ALA A 174 8.28 25.79 9.92
C ALA A 174 7.33 26.40 8.86
N ALA A 175 6.47 25.57 8.25
CA ALA A 175 5.46 26.05 7.31
C ALA A 175 4.42 26.95 8.00
N ALA A 176 3.90 26.57 9.18
CA ALA A 176 2.92 27.35 9.93
C ALA A 176 3.50 28.70 10.39
N LEU A 177 4.71 28.72 10.94
CA LEU A 177 5.39 29.94 11.33
C LEU A 177 5.58 30.88 10.13
N SER A 178 5.72 30.33 8.92
CA SER A 178 6.00 31.11 7.70
C SER A 178 4.81 31.87 7.14
N VAL A 179 3.63 31.57 7.66
CA VAL A 179 2.38 32.27 7.34
C VAL A 179 2.11 33.39 8.36
N LEU A 180 2.81 33.42 9.50
CA LEU A 180 2.60 34.43 10.52
C LEU A 180 3.08 35.82 10.06
N PRO A 181 2.34 36.89 10.39
CA PRO A 181 2.78 38.25 10.12
C PRO A 181 4.13 38.54 10.78
N SER A 182 5.03 39.23 10.07
CA SER A 182 6.37 39.54 10.61
C SER A 182 6.34 40.40 11.88
N GLU A 183 5.26 41.16 12.08
CA GLU A 183 5.03 41.95 13.30
C GLU A 183 4.79 41.08 14.54
N TRP A 184 4.23 39.88 14.38
CA TRP A 184 4.03 38.92 15.48
C TRP A 184 5.33 38.19 15.83
N LEU A 185 6.31 38.23 14.93
CA LEU A 185 7.62 37.60 15.07
C LEU A 185 8.68 38.58 15.60
N GLY A 186 8.27 39.75 16.10
CA GLY A 186 9.20 40.77 16.63
C GLY A 186 9.86 41.61 15.53
N GLY A 187 9.19 41.78 14.39
CA GLY A 187 9.63 42.61 13.27
C GLY A 187 10.38 41.86 12.17
N THR A 188 10.63 42.55 11.06
CA THR A 188 11.22 41.98 9.83
C THR A 188 12.59 41.34 10.05
N ARG A 189 13.43 41.94 10.89
CA ARG A 189 14.78 41.42 11.21
C ARG A 189 14.72 40.11 11.99
N SER A 190 13.86 40.03 13.00
CA SER A 190 13.64 38.84 13.82
C SER A 190 13.03 37.70 13.00
N ALA A 191 12.06 38.02 12.13
CA ALA A 191 11.50 37.08 11.18
C ALA A 191 12.56 36.53 10.21
N ALA A 192 13.42 37.38 9.64
CA ALA A 192 14.50 36.96 8.75
C ALA A 192 15.50 36.01 9.43
N VAL A 193 15.90 36.30 10.68
CA VAL A 193 16.77 35.43 11.46
C VAL A 193 16.10 34.08 11.73
N LEU A 194 14.81 34.08 12.11
CA LEU A 194 14.05 32.85 12.29
C LEU A 194 14.02 31.99 11.01
N TRP A 195 13.82 32.61 9.84
CA TRP A 195 13.83 31.90 8.56
C TRP A 195 15.18 31.27 8.22
N VAL A 196 16.27 32.00 8.46
CA VAL A 196 17.63 31.48 8.26
C VAL A 196 17.89 30.31 9.20
N VAL A 197 17.53 30.43 10.48
CA VAL A 197 17.72 29.35 11.48
C VAL A 197 16.91 28.11 11.10
N LEU A 198 15.64 28.27 10.72
CA LEU A 198 14.79 27.16 10.29
C LEU A 198 15.31 26.51 8.99
N GLY A 199 15.77 27.31 8.03
CA GLY A 199 16.37 26.81 6.78
C GLY A 199 17.64 26.00 7.02
N VAL A 200 18.54 26.51 7.87
CA VAL A 200 19.80 25.82 8.23
C VAL A 200 19.51 24.55 9.02
N ALA A 201 18.63 24.60 10.04
CA ALA A 201 18.25 23.43 10.82
C ALA A 201 17.60 22.34 9.95
N PHE A 202 16.73 22.74 9.02
CA PHE A 202 16.11 21.83 8.06
C PHE A 202 17.14 21.22 7.12
N GLY A 203 18.04 22.02 6.54
CA GLY A 203 19.11 21.55 5.64
C GLY A 203 20.07 20.57 6.32
N LEU A 204 20.52 20.89 7.54
CA LEU A 204 21.36 20.00 8.36
C LEU A 204 20.64 18.70 8.73
N GLY A 205 19.32 18.76 8.99
CA GLY A 205 18.49 17.58 9.24
C GLY A 205 18.21 16.75 7.97
N ALA A 206 18.22 17.35 6.79
CA ALA A 206 17.97 16.70 5.50
C ALA A 206 19.22 15.98 4.94
N LEU A 207 20.42 16.48 5.24
CA LEU A 207 21.72 15.97 4.76
C LEU A 207 21.94 14.46 5.04
N PRO A 208 21.68 13.91 6.24
CA PRO A 208 21.77 12.48 6.51
C PRO A 208 20.73 11.64 5.75
N LEU A 209 19.60 12.25 5.36
CA LEU A 209 18.50 11.59 4.66
C LEU A 209 18.76 11.48 3.16
N ALA A 210 19.42 12.48 2.57
CA ALA A 210 19.86 12.45 1.17
C ALA A 210 20.99 11.44 0.93
N ARG A 211 21.87 11.22 1.93
CA ARG A 211 23.03 10.32 1.82
C ARG A 211 22.70 8.82 1.99
N ARG A 212 21.51 8.45 2.46
CA ARG A 212 21.09 7.05 2.71
C ARG A 212 20.26 6.43 1.59
N GLY A 213 20.46 6.89 0.35
CA GLY A 213 19.65 6.49 -0.80
C GLY A 213 20.05 5.14 -1.39
N THR A 214 19.65 4.04 -0.74
CA THR A 214 19.41 2.73 -1.35
C THR A 214 18.31 2.06 -0.53
N ASP A 215 17.06 2.21 -0.96
CA ASP A 215 15.96 1.24 -0.86
C ASP A 215 14.61 1.94 -1.07
N ASP A 216 13.75 1.23 -1.78
CA ASP A 216 12.44 1.46 -2.44
C ASP A 216 11.46 2.58 -1.99
N ASP A 217 11.79 3.40 -0.98
CA ASP A 217 10.90 4.44 -0.41
C ASP A 217 11.25 5.87 -0.93
N SER A 218 11.95 5.95 -2.06
CA SER A 218 12.71 7.14 -2.50
C SER A 218 11.94 8.34 -3.09
N PRO A 219 10.80 8.19 -3.80
CA PRO A 219 10.22 9.34 -4.52
C PRO A 219 9.48 10.30 -3.60
N GLY A 220 8.65 9.80 -2.67
CA GLY A 220 7.85 10.64 -1.78
C GLY A 220 8.70 11.51 -0.84
N ARG A 221 9.82 10.95 -0.35
CA ARG A 221 10.72 11.66 0.54
C ARG A 221 11.50 12.78 -0.15
N ARG A 222 11.93 12.55 -1.40
CA ARG A 222 12.60 13.56 -2.23
C ARG A 222 11.66 14.72 -2.58
N LEU A 223 10.42 14.39 -2.97
CA LEU A 223 9.37 15.38 -3.23
C LEU A 223 9.08 16.25 -2.01
N LEU A 224 9.00 15.65 -0.81
CA LEU A 224 8.80 16.39 0.44
C LEU A 224 9.96 17.34 0.73
N CYS A 225 11.21 16.87 0.62
CA CYS A 225 12.39 17.70 0.87
C CYS A 225 12.47 18.88 -0.11
N LEU A 226 12.20 18.64 -1.39
CA LEU A 226 12.15 19.69 -2.43
C LEU A 226 11.03 20.69 -2.14
N GLY A 227 9.82 20.21 -1.84
CA GLY A 227 8.67 21.05 -1.52
C GLY A 227 8.93 21.95 -0.32
N THR A 228 9.46 21.41 0.79
CA THR A 228 9.79 22.21 1.97
C THR A 228 10.95 23.19 1.72
N SER A 229 11.95 22.81 0.92
CA SER A 229 13.05 23.72 0.56
C SER A 229 12.56 24.89 -0.29
N MET A 230 11.72 24.62 -1.29
CA MET A 230 11.08 25.66 -2.10
C MET A 230 10.19 26.58 -1.25
N TRP A 231 9.45 26.00 -0.29
CA TRP A 231 8.61 26.73 0.65
C TRP A 231 9.40 27.72 1.51
N LEU A 232 10.54 27.27 2.05
CA LEU A 232 11.43 28.10 2.87
C LEU A 232 12.12 29.18 2.03
N PHE A 233 12.57 28.86 0.82
CA PHE A 233 13.18 29.83 -0.10
C PHE A 233 12.20 30.93 -0.52
N ALA A 234 10.92 30.59 -0.69
CA ALA A 234 9.88 31.55 -1.03
C ALA A 234 9.74 32.70 -0.02
N SER A 235 10.13 32.48 1.24
CA SER A 235 10.14 33.52 2.29
C SER A 235 11.06 34.69 1.97
N PHE A 236 12.13 34.47 1.20
CA PHE A 236 13.11 35.49 0.81
C PHE A 236 12.69 36.30 -0.41
N LEU A 237 11.68 35.84 -1.16
CA LEU A 237 11.17 36.50 -2.36
C LEU A 237 10.01 37.47 -2.08
N GLY A 238 9.68 37.70 -0.81
CA GLY A 238 8.60 38.61 -0.41
C GLY A 238 7.24 38.23 -1.03
N PRO A 239 6.44 39.20 -1.48
CA PRO A 239 5.13 38.94 -2.09
C PRO A 239 5.18 38.01 -3.32
N PHE A 240 6.26 38.08 -4.10
CA PHE A 240 6.45 37.21 -5.27
C PHE A 240 6.58 35.73 -4.86
N GLY A 241 7.32 35.43 -3.78
CA GLY A 241 7.43 34.05 -3.28
C GLY A 241 6.11 33.50 -2.76
N LEU A 242 5.28 34.34 -2.15
CA LEU A 242 3.96 33.94 -1.69
C LEU A 242 3.04 33.55 -2.85
N VAL A 243 2.97 34.39 -3.88
CA VAL A 243 2.07 34.19 -5.04
C VAL A 243 2.57 33.08 -5.96
N PHE A 244 3.86 33.05 -6.29
CA PHE A 244 4.38 32.18 -7.36
C PHE A 244 4.98 30.87 -6.86
N VAL A 245 5.24 30.72 -5.56
CA VAL A 245 5.84 29.50 -5.01
C VAL A 245 4.96 28.86 -3.94
N ARG A 246 4.55 29.61 -2.91
CA ARG A 246 3.77 29.04 -1.80
C ARG A 246 2.33 28.69 -2.19
N LEU A 247 1.63 29.59 -2.88
CA LEU A 247 0.25 29.32 -3.31
C LEU A 247 0.15 28.06 -4.21
N PRO A 248 1.01 27.89 -5.24
CA PRO A 248 0.98 26.68 -6.07
C PRO A 248 1.38 25.41 -5.30
N LEU A 249 2.34 25.49 -4.37
CA LEU A 249 2.71 24.35 -3.53
C LEU A 249 1.58 23.93 -2.59
N LEU A 250 0.84 24.88 -1.99
CA LEU A 250 -0.36 24.58 -1.20
C LEU A 250 -1.44 23.93 -2.05
N GLN A 251 -1.67 24.45 -3.26
CA GLN A 251 -2.63 23.88 -4.18
C GLN A 251 -2.26 22.44 -4.55
N ALA A 252 -0.99 22.19 -4.93
CA ALA A 252 -0.51 20.85 -5.26
C ALA A 252 -0.63 19.89 -4.07
N ALA A 253 -0.25 20.32 -2.87
CA ALA A 253 -0.38 19.52 -1.65
C ALA A 253 -1.86 19.24 -1.30
N SER A 254 -2.74 20.22 -1.49
CA SER A 254 -4.19 20.07 -1.25
C SER A 254 -4.83 19.12 -2.24
N ILE A 255 -4.47 19.21 -3.53
CA ILE A 255 -4.94 18.29 -4.58
C ILE A 255 -4.45 16.87 -4.28
N ALA A 256 -3.16 16.68 -3.99
CA ALA A 256 -2.61 15.38 -3.66
C ALA A 256 -3.24 14.79 -2.38
N GLY A 257 -3.45 15.62 -1.35
CA GLY A 257 -4.14 15.24 -0.13
C GLY A 257 -5.59 14.84 -0.37
N LEU A 258 -6.32 15.61 -1.17
CA LEU A 258 -7.70 15.31 -1.56
C LEU A 258 -7.78 14.04 -2.40
N GLN A 259 -6.89 13.86 -3.37
CA GLN A 259 -6.79 12.63 -4.17
C GLN A 259 -6.51 11.42 -3.28
N HIS A 260 -5.56 11.53 -2.35
CA HIS A 260 -5.28 10.46 -1.40
C HIS A 260 -6.49 10.16 -0.52
N LEU A 261 -7.18 11.19 0.00
CA LEU A 261 -8.40 11.03 0.79
C LEU A 261 -9.52 10.38 -0.03
N CYS A 262 -9.73 10.78 -1.29
CA CYS A 262 -10.70 10.17 -2.19
C CYS A 262 -10.37 8.70 -2.44
N LEU A 263 -9.11 8.36 -2.72
CA LEU A 263 -8.67 6.97 -2.88
C LEU A 263 -8.86 6.14 -1.61
N LEU A 264 -8.63 6.75 -0.44
CA LEU A 264 -8.90 6.12 0.86
C LEU A 264 -10.41 5.89 1.07
N LEU A 265 -11.25 6.85 0.70
CA LEU A 265 -12.71 6.75 0.83
C LEU A 265 -13.30 5.76 -0.17
N GLU A 266 -12.82 5.74 -1.41
CA GLU A 266 -13.20 4.74 -2.41
C GLU A 266 -12.77 3.34 -2.01
N GLY A 267 -11.55 3.19 -1.47
CA GLY A 267 -11.06 1.92 -0.95
C GLY A 267 -11.83 1.38 0.26
N ARG A 268 -12.64 2.21 0.91
CA ARG A 268 -13.55 1.84 2.02
C ARG A 268 -14.96 1.51 1.56
N ARG A 269 -15.33 1.73 0.29
CA ARG A 269 -16.68 1.42 -0.18
C ARG A 269 -16.88 -0.08 -0.31
N ILE A 270 -18.01 -0.55 0.21
CA ILE A 270 -18.48 -1.92 0.10
C ILE A 270 -19.96 -1.86 -0.33
N PRO A 271 -20.36 -2.51 -1.44
CA PRO A 271 -19.51 -3.17 -2.42
C PRO A 271 -18.64 -2.19 -3.22
N ALA A 272 -17.56 -2.68 -3.81
CA ALA A 272 -16.70 -1.89 -4.69
C ALA A 272 -17.41 -1.63 -6.03
N LYS A 273 -17.22 -0.43 -6.60
CA LYS A 273 -17.57 -0.20 -8.01
C LYS A 273 -16.60 -1.00 -8.89
N ILE A 274 -17.13 -1.85 -9.75
CA ILE A 274 -16.38 -2.56 -10.78
C ILE A 274 -16.57 -1.78 -12.07
N GLY A 275 -15.47 -1.30 -12.65
CA GLY A 275 -15.43 -0.45 -13.83
C GLY A 275 -14.09 -0.58 -14.52
#